data_AF-A0A101BBU0-F1
#
_entry.id   AF-A0A101BBU0-F1
#
_cell.length_a   1.000
_cell.length_b   1.000
_cell.length_c   1.000
_cell.angle_alpha   90.00
_cell.angle_beta   90.00
_cell.angle_gamma   90.00
#
_symmetry.space_group_name_H-M   'P 1'
#
loop_
_entity.id
_entity.type
_entity.pdbx_description
1 polymer ?
#
loop_
_entity_poly.entity_id
_entity_poly.type
_entity_poly.pdbx_seq_one_letter_code
_entity_poly.pdbx_strand_id
1 'polypeptide(L)' 'MAAVFSGDTLFSGGPGATGRSFSDFPTILESISGRLGALPADTVVYTGHGDTTTIGDEIVHYDDWVARGH' A
#
# COMPACT_ATOMS: atom_id res chain seq x y z
N MET A 1 -0.50 -20.10 -2.12
CA MET A 1 -1.05 -18.74 -2.33
C MET A 1 -1.30 -18.13 -0.96
N ALA A 2 -0.64 -17.01 -0.67
CA ALA A 2 -0.86 -16.21 0.53
C ALA A 2 -1.73 -14.99 0.17
N ALA A 3 -2.47 -14.47 1.15
CA ALA A 3 -3.28 -13.27 0.97
C ALA A 3 -3.25 -12.39 2.23
N VAL A 4 -3.44 -11.09 2.03
CA VAL A 4 -3.53 -10.08 3.09
C VAL A 4 -4.75 -9.18 2.84
N PHE A 5 -5.43 -8.81 3.92
CA PHE A 5 -6.46 -7.77 3.89
C PHE A 5 -5.81 -6.47 4.35
N SER A 6 -5.63 -5.49 3.46
CA SER A 6 -4.89 -4.25 3.74
C SER A 6 -5.77 -3.13 4.31
N GLY A 7 -7.10 -3.27 4.22
CA GLY A 7 -8.03 -2.18 4.49
C GLY A 7 -7.69 -0.97 3.62
N ASP A 8 -7.67 0.22 4.22
CA ASP A 8 -7.34 1.46 3.51
C ASP A 8 -5.83 1.81 3.57
N THR A 9 -4.96 0.83 3.84
CA THR A 9 -3.51 1.07 3.89
C THR A 9 -2.90 1.07 2.48
N LEU A 10 -3.20 0.05 1.69
CA LEU A 10 -2.71 -0.16 0.33
C LEU A 10 -3.89 -0.51 -0.57
N PHE A 11 -4.02 0.20 -1.68
CA PHE A 11 -5.01 -0.01 -2.73
C PHE A 11 -4.35 -0.45 -4.03
N SER A 12 -5.16 -0.93 -4.98
CA SER A 12 -4.75 -0.96 -6.38
C SER A 12 -4.56 0.49 -6.87
N GLY A 13 -3.31 0.89 -7.11
CA GLY A 13 -2.95 2.28 -7.42
C GLY A 13 -2.28 3.05 -6.28
N GLY A 14 -1.91 2.39 -5.18
CA GLY A 14 -0.99 2.93 -4.17
C GLY A 14 -1.57 3.20 -2.78
N PRO A 15 -0.92 4.08 -1.99
CA PRO A 15 -1.21 4.24 -0.57
C PRO A 15 -2.60 4.84 -0.33
N GLY A 16 -3.16 4.53 0.84
CA GLY A 16 -4.36 5.18 1.33
C GLY A 16 -4.23 6.69 1.50
N ALA A 17 -5.38 7.36 1.48
CA ALA A 17 -5.44 8.82 1.60
C ALA A 17 -4.99 9.31 2.99
N THR A 18 -4.14 10.33 3.01
CA THR A 18 -3.71 11.07 4.20
C THR A 18 -4.04 12.56 4.06
N GLY A 19 -3.88 13.35 5.13
CA GLY A 19 -4.15 14.80 5.14
C GLY A 19 -5.34 15.23 6.01
N ARG A 20 -6.00 14.29 6.70
CA ARG A 20 -6.97 14.57 7.77
C ARG A 20 -6.30 14.41 9.14
N SER A 21 -6.96 14.89 10.20
CA SER A 21 -6.49 14.70 11.58
C SER A 21 -6.13 13.24 11.84
N PHE A 22 -4.97 13.01 12.47
CA PHE A 22 -4.43 11.70 12.84
C PHE A 22 -4.00 10.80 11.66
N SER A 23 -3.83 11.34 10.45
CA SER A 23 -3.20 10.65 9.32
C SER A 23 -1.81 11.24 9.04
N ASP A 24 -0.88 10.41 8.58
CA ASP A 24 0.50 10.81 8.30
C ASP A 24 1.05 10.05 7.08
N PHE A 25 1.50 10.80 6.06
CA PHE A 25 1.94 10.23 4.78
C PHE A 25 3.27 9.45 4.91
N PRO A 26 4.30 9.96 5.59
CA PRO A 26 5.50 9.17 5.87
C PRO A 26 5.20 7.85 6.59
N THR A 27 4.33 7.86 7.60
CA THR A 27 3.97 6.67 8.40
C THR A 27 3.29 5.59 7.56
N ILE A 28 2.38 5.97 6.65
CA ILE A 28 1.71 4.97 5.80
C ILE A 28 2.70 4.37 4.78
N LEU A 29 3.62 5.17 4.22
CA LEU A 29 4.67 4.67 3.32
C LEU A 29 5.65 3.72 4.04
N GLU A 30 6.06 4.06 5.26
CA GLU A 30 6.89 3.17 6.09
C GLU A 30 6.15 1.85 6.40
N SER A 31 4.86 1.93 6.70
CA SER A 31 4.04 0.74 6.96
C SER A 31 3.92 -0.15 5.71
N ILE A 32 3.71 0.44 4.55
CA ILE A 32 3.62 -0.30 3.28
C ILE A 32 4.96 -0.95 2.96
N SER A 33 6.05 -0.18 2.89
CA SER A 33 7.37 -0.72 2.53
C SER A 33 7.90 -1.73 3.54
N GLY A 34 7.80 -1.42 4.84
CA GLY A 34 8.39 -2.24 5.90
C GLY A 34 7.58 -3.48 6.27
N ARG A 35 6.26 -3.47 6.07
CA ARG A 35 5.39 -4.61 6.43
C ARG A 35 4.82 -5.33 5.22
N LEU A 36 4.17 -4.60 4.32
CA LEU A 36 3.53 -5.19 3.15
C LEU A 36 4.56 -5.56 2.07
N GLY A 37 5.54 -4.69 1.82
CA GLY A 37 6.63 -4.92 0.87
C GLY A 37 7.59 -6.05 1.27
N ALA A 38 7.55 -6.50 2.52
CA ALA A 38 8.30 -7.66 2.99
C ALA A 38 7.61 -9.01 2.69
N LEU A 39 6.37 -9.00 2.23
CA LEU A 39 5.63 -10.19 1.83
C LEU A 39 6.08 -10.66 0.43
N PRO A 40 5.91 -11.95 0.09
CA PRO A 40 6.14 -12.43 -1.27
C PRO A 40 5.36 -11.61 -2.31
N ALA A 41 5.98 -11.32 -3.45
CA ALA A 41 5.39 -10.47 -4.49
C ALA A 41 4.04 -10.98 -5.02
N ASP A 42 3.84 -12.31 -5.05
CA ASP A 42 2.60 -12.96 -5.47
C ASP A 42 1.50 -12.98 -4.38
N THR A 43 1.74 -12.36 -3.23
CA THR A 43 0.73 -12.23 -2.17
C THR A 43 -0.40 -11.34 -2.66
N VAL A 44 -1.62 -11.90 -2.65
CA VAL A 44 -2.83 -11.19 -3.05
C VAL A 44 -3.22 -10.18 -1.97
N VAL A 45 -3.52 -8.95 -2.38
CA VAL A 45 -3.97 -7.86 -1.52
C VAL A 45 -5.45 -7.62 -1.74
N TYR A 46 -6.25 -7.96 -0.73
CA TYR A 46 -7.66 -7.57 -0.66
C TYR A 46 -7.76 -6.19 -0.01
N THR A 47 -8.02 -5.20 -0.84
CA THR A 47 -8.12 -3.79 -0.46
C THR A 47 -9.42 -3.54 0.32
N GLY A 48 -9.48 -2.45 1.08
CA GLY A 48 -10.72 -2.02 1.74
C GLY A 48 -11.82 -1.63 0.74
N HIS A 49 -11.42 -1.15 -0.44
CA HIS A 49 -12.27 -0.65 -1.50
C HIS A 49 -11.60 -0.82 -2.88
N GLY A 50 -12.40 -0.93 -3.93
CA GLY A 50 -11.89 -1.09 -5.30
C GLY A 50 -11.41 -2.51 -5.62
N ASP A 51 -10.51 -2.60 -6.61
CA ASP A 51 -10.03 -3.87 -7.14
C ASP A 51 -8.93 -4.52 -6.27
N THR A 52 -8.87 -5.84 -6.33
CA THR A 52 -7.77 -6.64 -5.75
C THR A 52 -6.49 -6.46 -6.56
N THR A 53 -5.33 -6.49 -5.89
CA THR A 53 -4.00 -6.39 -6.51
C THR A 53 -3.03 -7.40 -5.88
N THR A 54 -1.74 -7.33 -6.21
CA THR A 54 -0.67 -8.09 -5.54
C THR A 54 0.38 -7.15 -4.94
N ILE A 55 1.16 -7.65 -3.98
CA ILE A 55 2.27 -6.87 -3.40
C ILE A 55 3.27 -6.45 -4.48
N GLY A 56 3.59 -7.35 -5.41
CA GLY A 56 4.53 -7.09 -6.51
C GLY A 56 4.03 -6.02 -7.46
N ASP A 57 2.75 -6.03 -7.80
CA ASP A 57 2.15 -5.06 -8.73
C ASP A 57 2.18 -3.63 -8.16
N GLU A 58 2.04 -3.47 -6.84
CA GLU A 58 2.01 -2.15 -6.23
C GLU A 58 3.40 -1.65 -5.81
N ILE A 59 4.24 -2.49 -5.17
CA ILE A 59 5.47 -2.00 -4.51
C ILE A 59 6.50 -1.44 -5.49
N VAL A 60 6.44 -1.85 -6.76
CA VAL A 60 7.29 -1.29 -7.84
C VAL A 60 7.06 0.21 -8.06
N HIS A 61 5.93 0.75 -7.61
CA HIS A 61 5.57 2.16 -7.70
C HIS A 61 5.93 2.96 -6.44
N TYR A 62 6.64 2.37 -5.46
CA TYR A 62 6.93 3.02 -4.18
C TYR A 62 7.63 4.38 -4.33
N ASP A 63 8.66 4.45 -5.17
CA ASP A 63 9.42 5.69 -5.39
C ASP A 63 8.56 6.79 -6.03
N ASP A 64 7.60 6.42 -6.89
CA ASP A 64 6.64 7.36 -7.46
C ASP A 64 5.73 7.96 -6.38
N TRP A 65 5.30 7.16 -5.40
CA TRP A 65 4.48 7.64 -4.27
C TRP A 65 5.27 8.58 -3.37
N VAL A 66 6.54 8.27 -3.11
CA VAL A 66 7.45 9.14 -2.36
C VAL A 66 7.63 10.47 -3.08
N ALA A 67 7.88 10.44 -4.39
CA ALA A 67 8.11 11.65 -5.20
C ALA A 67 6.86 12.53 -5.33
N ARG A 68 5.66 11.93 -5.36
CA ARG A 68 4.39 12.67 -5.37
C ARG A 68 4.20 13.53 -4.13
N GLY A 69 4.65 13.04 -2.97
CA GLY A 69 4.73 13.83 -1.74
C GLY A 69 3.41 14.53 -1.39
N HIS A 70 2.30 13.76 -1.38
CA HIS A 70 0.88 14.14 -1.13
C HIS A 70 0.19 15.00 -2.21
#